data_AF-A0A183U5J7-F1
#
_entry.id   AF-A0A183U5J7-F1
#
_cell.length_a   1.000
_cell.length_b   1.000
_cell.length_c   1.000
_cell.angle_alpha   90.00
_cell.angle_beta   90.00
_cell.angle_gamma   90.00
#
_symmetry.space_group_name_H-M   'P 1'
#
loop_
_entity.id
_entity.type
_entity.pdbx_description
1 polymer ?
#
loop_
_entity_poly.entity_id
_entity_poly.type
_entity_poly.pdbx_seq_one_letter_code
_entity_poly.pdbx_strand_id
1 'polypeptide(L)'
;MHHIDRYAKDLSYSALMSVAITQHLHRLGLTPDQVVFGLPAMGIDGTALNAICPVNSIVECAASKYRSVSGHCNNVNHPLRGAVYEPMQRFLKPDYADEVSTPRASTIGAPLPSARRVSVQLITEPTEAHNVCVMMVAQWAMFVYEDIAQIGNNRVFKGNVLSDCILSGSAFYGI
;
A
#
# COMPACT_ATOMS: atom_id res chain seq x y z
N MET A 1 -14.94 -5.03 19.17
CA MET A 1 -14.66 -3.58 19.24
C MET A 1 -13.30 -3.37 18.59
N HIS A 2 -13.24 -3.00 17.31
CA HIS A 2 -11.96 -2.77 16.63
C HIS A 2 -11.34 -1.48 17.16
N HIS A 3 -10.27 -1.60 17.95
CA HIS A 3 -9.48 -0.45 18.35
C HIS A 3 -8.67 0.00 17.13
N ILE A 4 -8.91 1.22 16.66
CA ILE A 4 -8.13 1.80 15.57
C ILE A 4 -6.73 2.11 16.13
N ASP A 5 -5.69 1.55 15.52
CA ASP A 5 -4.31 1.88 15.89
C ASP A 5 -4.02 3.34 15.48
N ARG A 6 -3.66 4.16 16.46
CA ARG A 6 -3.33 5.57 16.25
C ARG A 6 -2.09 5.72 15.36
N TYR A 7 -1.13 4.82 15.48
CA TYR A 7 0.07 4.83 14.65
C TYR A 7 -0.26 4.60 13.18
N ALA A 8 -1.14 3.63 12.90
CA ALA A 8 -1.62 3.36 11.54
C ALA A 8 -2.39 4.55 10.94
N LYS A 9 -3.14 5.29 11.78
CA LYS A 9 -3.84 6.51 11.35
C LYS A 9 -2.86 7.62 10.95
N ASP A 10 -1.83 7.86 11.77
CA ASP A 10 -0.85 8.92 11.53
C ASP A 10 0.00 8.59 10.28
N LEU A 11 0.39 7.33 10.10
CA LEU A 11 1.04 6.86 8.87
C LEU A 11 0.16 7.00 7.64
N SER A 12 -1.12 6.66 7.73
CA SER A 12 -2.07 6.81 6.62
C SER A 12 -2.22 8.28 6.22
N TYR A 13 -2.27 9.19 7.19
CA TYR A 13 -2.32 10.62 6.92
C TYR A 13 -1.05 11.12 6.22
N SER A 14 0.12 10.70 6.71
CA SER A 14 1.43 11.00 6.11
C SER A 14 1.52 10.53 4.66
N ALA A 15 1.06 9.31 4.40
CA ALA A 15 1.05 8.70 3.07
C ALA A 15 0.12 9.45 2.10
N LEU A 16 -1.10 9.77 2.53
CA LEU A 16 -2.06 10.54 1.72
C LEU A 16 -1.53 11.94 1.39
N MET A 17 -0.88 12.61 2.34
CA MET A 17 -0.23 13.90 2.11
C MET A 17 0.90 13.77 1.09
N SER A 18 1.74 12.74 1.23
CA SER A 18 2.84 12.46 0.30
C SER A 18 2.34 12.24 -1.13
N VAL A 19 1.24 11.51 -1.30
CA VAL A 19 0.59 11.31 -2.62
C VAL A 19 0.08 12.64 -3.18
N ALA A 20 -0.65 13.43 -2.39
CA ALA A 20 -1.24 14.69 -2.86
C ALA A 20 -0.17 15.71 -3.29
N ILE A 21 0.93 15.81 -2.51
CA ILE A 21 2.07 16.66 -2.84
C ILE A 21 2.75 16.17 -4.10
N THR A 22 3.00 14.86 -4.21
CA THR A 22 3.64 14.27 -5.39
C THR A 22 2.82 14.54 -6.65
N GLN A 23 1.50 14.42 -6.58
CA GLN A 23 0.62 14.79 -7.69
C GLN A 23 0.71 16.28 -8.03
N HIS A 24 0.81 17.16 -7.03
CA HIS A 24 0.98 18.59 -7.26
C HIS A 24 2.32 18.90 -7.92
N LEU A 25 3.42 18.32 -7.43
CA LEU A 25 4.76 18.48 -7.99
C LEU A 25 4.86 17.93 -9.41
N HIS A 26 4.25 16.77 -9.68
CA HIS A 26 4.20 16.21 -11.04
C HIS A 26 3.52 17.17 -12.02
N ARG A 27 2.43 17.84 -11.62
CA ARG A 27 1.78 18.89 -12.42
C ARG A 27 2.65 20.13 -12.64
N LEU A 28 3.63 20.39 -11.78
CA LEU A 28 4.60 21.48 -11.92
C LEU A 28 5.78 21.12 -12.84
N GLY A 29 5.78 19.91 -13.44
CA GLY A 29 6.74 19.52 -14.47
C GLY A 29 7.82 18.54 -14.01
N LEU A 30 7.65 17.87 -12.86
CA LEU A 30 8.55 16.78 -12.48
C LEU A 30 8.36 15.59 -13.43
N THR A 31 9.48 15.00 -13.87
CA THR A 31 9.44 13.80 -14.71
C THR A 31 9.07 12.56 -13.90
N PRO A 32 8.51 11.51 -14.53
CA PRO A 32 8.19 10.24 -13.87
C PRO A 32 9.36 9.65 -13.08
N ASP A 33 10.58 9.74 -13.62
CA ASP A 33 11.76 9.18 -12.94
C ASP A 33 12.18 10.01 -11.73
N GLN A 34 12.00 11.34 -11.77
CA GLN A 34 12.19 12.20 -10.60
C GLN A 34 11.17 11.91 -9.50
N VAL A 35 9.92 11.62 -9.89
CA VAL A 35 8.88 11.22 -8.94
C VAL A 35 9.21 9.88 -8.29
N VAL A 36 9.58 8.88 -9.09
CA VAL A 36 9.76 7.50 -8.60
C VAL A 36 11.08 7.32 -7.84
N PHE A 37 12.19 7.91 -8.31
CA PHE A 37 13.52 7.69 -7.74
C PHE A 37 14.08 8.91 -7.02
N GLY A 38 13.69 10.11 -7.44
CA GLY A 38 14.19 11.36 -6.85
C GLY A 38 13.53 11.66 -5.51
N LEU A 39 12.21 11.86 -5.50
CA LEU A 39 11.47 12.30 -4.32
C LEU A 39 11.69 11.44 -3.06
N PRO A 40 11.71 10.08 -3.13
CA PRO A 40 11.94 9.27 -1.93
C PRO A 40 13.33 9.42 -1.32
N ALA A 41 14.32 9.88 -2.11
CA ALA A 41 15.69 10.10 -1.65
C ALA A 41 15.94 11.53 -1.16
N MET A 42 14.98 12.45 -1.31
CA MET A 42 15.14 13.84 -0.87
C MET A 42 14.88 13.96 0.63
N GLY A 43 15.83 14.58 1.34
CA GLY A 43 15.64 14.95 2.74
C GLY A 43 14.54 16.00 2.88
N ILE A 44 13.65 15.79 3.83
CA ILE A 44 12.57 16.74 4.19
C ILE A 44 12.91 17.56 5.42
N ASP A 45 14.12 17.42 5.95
CA ASP A 45 14.61 18.13 7.13
C ASP A 45 14.49 19.66 6.96
N GLY A 46 13.96 20.33 7.98
CA GLY A 46 13.74 21.79 7.95
C GLY A 46 12.55 22.24 7.10
N THR A 47 11.78 21.33 6.50
CA THR A 47 10.55 21.66 5.78
C THR A 47 9.31 21.43 6.65
N ALA A 48 8.17 22.03 6.26
CA ALA A 48 6.88 21.76 6.88
C ALA A 48 6.46 20.28 6.77
N LEU A 49 7.01 19.53 5.81
CA LEU A 49 6.71 18.11 5.60
C LEU A 49 7.33 17.22 6.66
N ASN A 50 8.44 17.63 7.29
CA ASN A 50 9.06 16.84 8.35
C ASN A 50 8.12 16.59 9.55
N ALA A 51 7.22 17.54 9.83
CA ALA A 51 6.23 17.41 10.89
C ALA A 51 5.07 16.47 10.53
N ILE A 52 4.86 16.21 9.23
CA ILE A 52 3.74 15.42 8.72
C ILE A 52 4.20 14.01 8.35
N CYS A 53 5.37 13.88 7.73
CA CYS A 53 5.94 12.61 7.27
C CYS A 53 7.14 12.25 8.15
N PRO A 54 6.92 11.61 9.32
CA PRO A 54 8.03 11.28 10.21
C PRO A 54 8.95 10.24 9.54
N VAL A 55 10.25 10.51 9.55
CA VAL A 55 11.25 9.50 9.19
C VAL A 55 11.39 8.56 10.39
N ASN A 56 11.06 7.28 10.20
CA ASN A 56 11.23 6.25 11.24
C ASN A 56 12.74 5.93 11.38
N SER A 57 13.49 6.75 12.11
CA SER A 57 14.93 6.58 12.27
C SER A 57 15.25 5.72 13.50
N ILE A 58 15.44 4.42 13.30
CA ILE A 58 16.06 3.57 14.31
C ILE A 58 17.57 3.77 14.24
N VAL A 59 18.12 4.46 15.25
CA VAL A 59 19.54 4.82 15.30
C VAL A 59 20.41 3.65 15.77
N GLU A 60 19.94 2.88 16.75
CA GLU A 60 20.66 1.72 17.29
C GLU A 60 19.71 0.56 17.55
N CYS A 61 20.16 -0.65 17.19
CA CYS A 61 19.45 -1.89 17.49
C CYS A 61 19.98 -2.52 18.77
N ALA A 62 19.14 -2.58 19.81
CA ALA A 62 19.48 -3.27 21.04
C ALA A 62 19.57 -4.79 20.82
N ALA A 63 20.65 -5.41 21.33
CA ALA A 63 20.78 -6.86 21.29
C ALA A 63 19.70 -7.51 22.17
N SER A 64 18.93 -8.44 21.59
CA SER A 64 17.89 -9.20 22.26
C SER A 64 18.00 -10.67 21.87
N LYS A 65 17.65 -11.56 22.80
CA LYS A 65 17.56 -13.01 22.55
C LYS A 65 16.37 -13.37 21.65
N TYR A 66 15.32 -12.56 21.65
CA TYR A 66 14.06 -12.85 20.98
C TYR A 66 13.72 -11.78 19.93
N ARG A 67 12.91 -12.19 18.95
CA ARG A 67 12.37 -11.30 17.93
C ARG A 67 11.51 -10.22 18.57
N SER A 68 11.60 -9.01 18.05
CA SER A 68 10.64 -7.96 18.35
C SER A 68 9.28 -8.32 17.74
N VAL A 69 8.18 -7.97 18.43
CA VAL A 69 6.82 -8.16 17.90
C VAL A 69 6.61 -7.38 16.60
N SER A 70 7.30 -6.24 16.47
CA SER A 70 7.20 -5.37 15.31
C SER A 70 8.13 -5.75 14.16
N GLY A 71 9.01 -6.74 14.32
CA GLY A 71 9.99 -7.15 13.30
C GLY A 71 11.19 -6.20 13.13
N HIS A 72 11.16 -5.02 13.76
CA HIS A 72 12.27 -4.06 13.75
C HIS A 72 13.56 -4.68 14.27
N CYS A 73 14.69 -4.27 13.69
CA CYS A 73 16.04 -4.74 14.03
C CYS A 73 16.32 -6.23 13.76
N ASN A 74 15.43 -6.95 13.06
CA ASN A 74 15.76 -8.29 12.56
C ASN A 74 16.92 -8.25 11.55
N ASN A 75 17.08 -7.15 10.81
CA ASN A 75 18.26 -6.82 10.04
C ASN A 75 18.97 -5.61 10.66
N VAL A 76 20.14 -5.81 11.25
CA VAL A 76 20.87 -4.75 11.98
C VAL A 76 21.35 -3.62 11.05
N ASN A 77 21.72 -3.96 9.81
CA ASN A 77 22.17 -2.95 8.83
C ASN A 77 21.01 -2.14 8.24
N HIS A 78 19.79 -2.72 8.24
CA HIS A 78 18.58 -2.09 7.73
C HIS A 78 17.40 -2.39 8.67
N PRO A 79 17.31 -1.67 9.80
CA PRO A 79 16.39 -2.02 10.91
C PRO A 79 14.92 -2.12 10.56
N LEU A 80 14.47 -1.42 9.51
CA LEU A 80 13.07 -1.39 9.06
C LEU A 80 12.70 -2.52 8.09
N ARG A 81 13.66 -3.26 7.53
CA ARG A 81 13.36 -4.25 6.49
C ARG A 81 12.56 -5.43 7.04
N GLY A 82 11.34 -5.56 6.55
CA GLY A 82 10.40 -6.62 6.97
C GLY A 82 9.74 -6.34 8.32
N ALA A 83 9.85 -5.11 8.84
CA ALA A 83 9.09 -4.68 10.00
C ALA A 83 7.64 -4.36 9.63
N VAL A 84 6.76 -4.40 10.63
CA VAL A 84 5.35 -4.00 10.47
C VAL A 84 5.26 -2.50 10.19
N TYR A 85 4.18 -2.09 9.52
CA TYR A 85 3.92 -0.69 9.15
C TYR A 85 4.94 -0.04 8.19
N GLU A 86 5.75 -0.86 7.53
CA GLU A 86 6.68 -0.44 6.49
C GLU A 86 6.07 -0.69 5.10
N PRO A 87 6.45 0.10 4.07
CA PRO A 87 5.88 -0.05 2.73
C PRO A 87 6.29 -1.37 2.07
N MET A 88 5.39 -1.92 1.24
CA MET A 88 5.70 -3.10 0.44
C MET A 88 6.82 -2.81 -0.56
N GLN A 89 7.80 -3.71 -0.63
CA GLN A 89 8.90 -3.60 -1.57
C GLN A 89 8.40 -3.82 -3.01
N ARG A 90 8.85 -2.98 -3.93
CA ARG A 90 8.52 -3.09 -5.36
C ARG A 90 9.68 -3.70 -6.12
N PHE A 91 9.44 -4.80 -6.84
CA PHE A 91 10.43 -5.41 -7.74
C PHE A 91 10.47 -4.74 -9.12
N LEU A 92 9.37 -4.13 -9.54
CA LEU A 92 9.23 -3.42 -10.82
C LEU A 92 8.75 -1.99 -10.57
N LYS A 93 9.02 -1.11 -11.53
CA LYS A 93 8.51 0.27 -11.53
C LYS A 93 6.96 0.25 -11.45
N PRO A 94 6.33 1.10 -10.63
CA PRO A 94 4.88 1.24 -10.63
C PRO A 94 4.36 1.73 -12.00
N ASP A 95 3.20 1.24 -12.40
CA ASP A 95 2.48 1.66 -13.61
C ASP A 95 1.13 2.27 -13.19
N TYR A 96 1.05 3.60 -13.21
CA TYR A 96 -0.11 4.40 -12.86
C TYR A 96 -0.45 5.34 -14.02
N ALA A 97 -1.73 5.63 -14.24
CA ALA A 97 -2.16 6.47 -15.36
C ALA A 97 -1.69 7.94 -15.23
N ASP A 98 -1.53 8.42 -14.01
CA ASP A 98 -0.96 9.74 -13.68
C ASP A 98 0.49 9.63 -13.17
N GLU A 99 1.13 8.46 -13.35
CA GLU A 99 2.48 8.15 -12.88
C GLU A 99 2.68 8.20 -11.35
N VAL A 100 1.63 8.46 -10.57
CA VAL A 100 1.70 8.66 -9.12
C VAL A 100 0.80 7.69 -8.34
N SER A 101 -0.50 7.68 -8.61
CA SER A 101 -1.48 6.91 -7.79
C SER A 101 -2.76 6.49 -8.51
N THR A 102 -3.10 7.12 -9.63
CA THR A 102 -4.33 6.80 -10.37
C THR A 102 -4.19 5.41 -11.02
N PRO A 103 -5.18 4.50 -10.87
CA PRO A 103 -5.13 3.18 -11.49
C PRO A 103 -4.77 3.25 -12.98
N ARG A 104 -3.93 2.32 -13.44
CA ARG A 104 -3.41 2.32 -14.80
C ARG A 104 -4.51 2.31 -15.87
N ALA A 105 -4.20 2.91 -17.01
CA ALA A 105 -5.00 2.81 -18.22
C ALA A 105 -4.48 1.66 -19.13
N SER A 106 -5.22 1.38 -20.20
CA SER A 106 -4.74 0.52 -21.29
C SER A 106 -3.50 1.12 -21.96
N THR A 107 -2.72 0.29 -22.65
CA THR A 107 -1.56 0.72 -23.45
C THR A 107 -1.90 1.74 -24.53
N ILE A 108 -3.17 1.78 -24.95
CA ILE A 108 -3.71 2.75 -25.92
C ILE A 108 -4.42 3.95 -25.26
N GLY A 109 -4.34 4.08 -23.92
CA GLY A 109 -4.97 5.16 -23.15
C GLY A 109 -6.47 4.99 -22.84
N ALA A 110 -7.10 3.91 -23.33
CA ALA A 110 -8.49 3.59 -23.02
C ALA A 110 -8.68 3.06 -21.58
N PRO A 111 -9.86 3.23 -20.95
CA PRO A 111 -10.15 2.64 -19.65
C PRO A 111 -10.10 1.11 -19.70
N LEU A 112 -9.59 0.50 -18.62
CA LEU A 112 -9.60 -0.96 -18.48
C LEU A 112 -11.03 -1.50 -18.31
N PRO A 113 -11.31 -2.74 -18.75
CA PRO A 113 -12.60 -3.37 -18.50
C PRO A 113 -12.85 -3.49 -17.00
N SER A 114 -14.12 -3.42 -16.58
CA SER A 114 -14.46 -3.55 -15.17
C SER A 114 -14.05 -4.94 -14.65
N ALA A 115 -13.50 -4.97 -13.43
CA ALA A 115 -13.11 -6.22 -12.77
C ALA A 115 -14.27 -7.21 -12.70
N ARG A 116 -15.51 -6.73 -12.50
CA ARG A 116 -16.70 -7.57 -12.50
C ARG A 116 -16.96 -8.23 -13.86
N ARG A 117 -16.82 -7.47 -14.96
CA ARG A 117 -17.00 -8.02 -16.31
C ARG A 117 -15.96 -9.10 -16.60
N VAL A 118 -14.69 -8.86 -16.25
CA VAL A 118 -13.61 -9.84 -16.42
C VAL A 118 -13.90 -11.10 -15.60
N SER A 119 -14.31 -10.95 -14.34
CA SER A 119 -14.68 -12.06 -13.46
C SER A 119 -15.80 -12.92 -14.06
N VAL A 120 -16.91 -12.31 -14.49
CA VAL A 120 -18.06 -13.06 -15.06
C VAL A 120 -17.69 -13.74 -16.39
N GLN A 121 -16.83 -13.13 -17.18
CA GLN A 121 -16.50 -13.64 -18.52
C GLN A 121 -15.39 -14.70 -18.51
N LEU A 122 -14.47 -14.67 -17.54
CA LEU A 122 -13.29 -15.53 -17.52
C LEU A 122 -13.25 -16.53 -16.37
N ILE A 123 -13.85 -16.23 -15.22
CA ILE A 123 -13.81 -17.11 -14.05
C ILE A 123 -15.05 -18.00 -14.09
N THR A 124 -14.82 -19.30 -14.30
CA THR A 124 -15.86 -20.33 -14.29
C THR A 124 -15.79 -21.17 -13.03
N GLU A 125 -16.94 -21.59 -12.52
CA GLU A 125 -16.97 -22.54 -11.40
C GLU A 125 -16.49 -23.93 -11.87
N PRO A 126 -15.60 -24.59 -11.11
CA PRO A 126 -15.21 -25.95 -11.41
C PRO A 126 -16.41 -26.88 -11.17
N THR A 127 -16.61 -27.84 -12.07
CA THR A 127 -17.69 -28.83 -11.97
C THR A 127 -17.38 -29.93 -10.95
N GLU A 128 -16.10 -30.17 -10.65
CA GLU A 128 -15.64 -31.28 -9.83
C GLU A 128 -14.73 -30.79 -8.70
N ALA A 129 -14.78 -31.49 -7.57
CA ALA A 129 -13.87 -31.25 -6.45
C ALA A 129 -12.44 -31.72 -6.78
N HIS A 130 -11.44 -31.09 -6.17
CA HIS A 130 -10.05 -31.49 -6.34
C HIS A 130 -9.80 -32.84 -5.67
N ASN A 131 -9.28 -33.82 -6.42
CA ASN A 131 -9.12 -35.21 -5.96
C ASN A 131 -7.86 -35.47 -5.11
N VAL A 132 -6.83 -34.62 -5.22
CA VAL A 132 -5.57 -34.74 -4.45
C VAL A 132 -5.47 -33.77 -3.27
N CYS A 133 -6.04 -32.56 -3.37
CA CYS A 133 -5.87 -31.52 -2.37
C CYS A 133 -7.04 -31.48 -1.39
N VAL A 134 -6.74 -31.51 -0.10
CA VAL A 134 -7.73 -31.31 0.96
C VAL A 134 -7.98 -29.82 1.21
N MET A 135 -9.15 -29.48 1.77
CA MET A 135 -9.52 -28.10 2.11
C MET A 135 -8.52 -27.41 3.06
N MET A 136 -7.77 -28.20 3.86
CA MET A 136 -6.73 -27.67 4.74
C MET A 136 -5.63 -26.92 3.97
N VAL A 137 -5.39 -27.23 2.70
CA VAL A 137 -4.41 -26.49 1.87
C VAL A 137 -4.81 -25.02 1.73
N ALA A 138 -6.09 -24.75 1.45
CA ALA A 138 -6.59 -23.39 1.31
C ALA A 138 -6.54 -22.62 2.65
N GLN A 139 -6.91 -23.28 3.75
CA GLN A 139 -6.88 -22.67 5.09
C GLN A 139 -5.45 -22.37 5.54
N TRP A 140 -4.51 -23.28 5.30
CA TRP A 140 -3.10 -23.06 5.61
C TRP A 140 -2.49 -21.94 4.74
N ALA A 141 -2.84 -21.87 3.46
CA ALA A 141 -2.38 -20.80 2.58
C ALA A 141 -2.85 -19.42 3.07
N MET A 142 -4.11 -19.30 3.51
CA MET A 142 -4.63 -18.07 4.08
C MET A 142 -3.93 -17.70 5.39
N PHE A 143 -3.71 -18.69 6.27
CA PHE A 143 -2.98 -18.49 7.53
C PHE A 143 -1.57 -17.94 7.30
N VAL A 144 -0.82 -18.53 6.36
CA VAL A 144 0.53 -18.05 6.01
C VAL A 144 0.49 -16.68 5.34
N TYR A 145 -0.49 -16.41 4.48
CA TYR A 145 -0.63 -15.11 3.81
C TYR A 145 -0.84 -13.98 4.83
N GLU A 146 -1.77 -14.15 5.77
CA GLU A 146 -2.07 -13.14 6.79
C GLU A 146 -0.94 -12.96 7.82
N ASP A 147 -0.08 -13.96 8.02
CA ASP A 147 1.15 -13.82 8.84
C ASP A 147 2.24 -13.01 8.13
N ILE A 148 2.31 -13.11 6.79
CA ILE A 148 3.33 -12.43 5.98
C ILE A 148 2.94 -10.99 5.65
N ALA A 149 1.68 -10.74 5.30
CA ALA A 149 1.26 -9.47 4.74
C ALA A 149 -0.16 -9.08 5.15
N GLN A 150 -0.31 -7.81 5.52
CA GLN A 150 -1.61 -7.18 5.71
C GLN A 150 -1.63 -5.79 5.07
N ILE A 151 -2.64 -5.52 4.25
CA ILE A 151 -2.82 -4.22 3.59
C ILE A 151 -3.93 -3.47 4.31
N GLY A 152 -3.60 -2.27 4.82
CA GLY A 152 -4.57 -1.38 5.44
C GLY A 152 -5.53 -0.78 4.42
N ASN A 153 -6.80 -0.64 4.80
CA ASN A 153 -7.81 0.04 3.99
C ASN A 153 -7.83 1.55 4.31
N ASN A 154 -7.77 2.38 3.28
CA ASN A 154 -7.79 3.85 3.37
C ASN A 154 -9.21 4.44 3.46
N ARG A 155 -10.12 3.79 4.21
CA ARG A 155 -11.49 4.29 4.39
C ARG A 155 -11.48 5.57 5.22
N VAL A 156 -11.70 6.70 4.57
CA VAL A 156 -11.87 7.98 5.26
C VAL A 156 -13.35 8.15 5.59
N PHE A 157 -13.66 8.47 6.84
CA PHE A 157 -15.00 8.83 7.26
C PHE A 157 -15.11 10.35 7.33
N LYS A 158 -16.08 10.93 6.62
CA LYS A 158 -16.48 12.33 6.81
C LYS A 158 -17.77 12.33 7.64
N GLY A 159 -17.63 12.40 8.95
CA GLY A 159 -18.75 12.20 9.88
C GLY A 159 -19.21 10.73 9.90
N ASN A 160 -20.51 10.47 9.75
CA ASN A 160 -21.08 9.11 9.67
C ASN A 160 -21.12 8.54 8.24
N VAL A 161 -20.63 9.29 7.26
CA VAL A 161 -20.63 8.87 5.86
C VAL A 161 -19.25 8.33 5.51
N LEU A 162 -19.22 7.10 4.99
CA LEU A 162 -18.04 6.56 4.31
C LEU A 162 -17.77 7.48 3.10
N SER A 163 -16.77 8.34 3.20
CA SER A 163 -16.28 9.07 2.05
C SER A 163 -15.32 8.14 1.32
N ASP A 164 -15.80 7.56 0.23
CA ASP A 164 -14.94 6.82 -0.68
C ASP A 164 -13.79 7.75 -1.11
N CYS A 165 -12.54 7.32 -0.94
CA CYS A 165 -11.35 8.10 -1.31
C CYS A 165 -11.16 8.09 -2.83
N ILE A 166 -12.22 8.44 -3.56
CA ILE A 166 -12.13 8.75 -4.98
C ILE A 166 -11.73 10.22 -5.03
N LEU A 167 -10.46 10.47 -5.35
CA LEU A 167 -10.07 11.72 -6.00
C LEU A 167 -10.95 11.83 -7.26
N SER A 168 -12.06 12.55 -7.14
CA SER A 168 -12.97 12.97 -8.21
C SER A 168 -13.08 12.02 -9.42
N GLY A 169 -14.12 11.17 -9.43
CA GLY A 169 -14.79 10.83 -10.70
C GLY A 169 -14.69 9.40 -11.27
N SER A 170 -14.26 8.38 -10.54
CA SER A 170 -14.44 6.99 -11.00
C SER A 170 -14.86 6.07 -9.85
N ALA A 171 -16.16 5.78 -9.85
CA ALA A 171 -16.81 4.85 -8.93
C ALA A 171 -16.19 3.45 -9.04
N PHE A 172 -15.50 3.03 -7.98
CA PHE A 172 -15.32 1.62 -7.69
C PHE A 172 -16.40 1.23 -6.68
N TYR A 173 -17.52 0.69 -7.19
CA TYR A 173 -18.43 -0.06 -6.33
C TYR A 173 -17.65 -1.20 -5.69
N GLY A 174 -17.69 -1.22 -4.36
CA GLY A 174 -16.92 -2.11 -3.52
C GLY A 174 -17.14 -3.60 -3.78
N ILE A 175 -16.19 -4.36 -3.27
CA ILE A 175 -16.37 -5.75 -2.85
C ILE A 175 -17.10 -5.73 -1.50
#